data_AF-A0A8T4YMX9-F1
#
_entry.id   AF-A0A8T4YMX9-F1
#
_cell.length_a   1.000
_cell.length_b   1.000
_cell.length_c   1.000
_cell.angle_alpha   90.00
_cell.angle_beta   90.00
_cell.angle_gamma   90.00
#
_symmetry.space_group_name_H-M   'P 1'
#
loop_
_entity.id
_entity.type
_entity.pdbx_description
1 polymer ?
#
loop_
_entity_poly.entity_id
_entity_poly.type
_entity_poly.pdbx_seq_one_letter_code
_entity_poly.pdbx_strand_id
1 'polypeptide(L)' 'MPKDICVCEEMSKEQQRIRIRLETRKWGKTTTVIDGINSKDMKLNKIATTLKAKCACGGTAKNE' A
#
# COMPACT_ATOMS: atom_id res chain seq x y z
N MET A 1 16.74 -34.79 -15.50
CA MET A 1 17.48 -33.74 -14.76
C MET A 1 16.46 -32.70 -14.29
N PRO A 2 16.25 -32.56 -12.98
CA PRO A 2 15.27 -31.62 -12.45
C PRO A 2 15.88 -30.22 -12.51
N LYS A 3 15.20 -29.27 -13.16
CA LYS A 3 15.55 -27.85 -13.04
C LYS A 3 14.79 -27.34 -11.84
N ASP A 4 15.54 -27.22 -10.77
CA ASP A 4 15.15 -26.63 -9.50
C ASP A 4 14.24 -25.42 -9.69
N ILE A 5 13.06 -25.50 -9.05
CA ILE A 5 12.54 -24.48 -8.14
C ILE A 5 12.79 -23.04 -8.66
N CYS A 6 12.10 -22.65 -9.72
CA CYS A 6 11.98 -21.23 -10.06
C CYS A 6 10.98 -20.57 -9.09
N VAL A 7 11.40 -20.47 -7.82
CA VAL A 7 10.83 -19.58 -6.79
C VAL A 7 11.42 -18.16 -6.94
N CYS A 8 12.14 -17.89 -8.04
CA CYS A 8 12.80 -16.62 -8.28
C CYS A 8 11.85 -15.46 -8.60
N GLU A 9 10.61 -15.70 -9.04
CA GLU A 9 9.62 -14.62 -9.16
C GLU A 9 9.03 -14.17 -7.81
N GLU A 10 9.16 -15.00 -6.76
CA GLU A 10 8.74 -14.62 -5.40
C GLU A 10 9.83 -13.82 -4.66
N MET A 11 11.10 -13.97 -5.05
CA MET A 11 12.25 -13.32 -4.41
C MET A 11 12.51 -11.88 -4.87
N SER A 12 12.05 -11.48 -6.06
CA SER A 12 12.21 -10.09 -6.54
C SER A 12 11.21 -9.11 -5.93
N LYS A 13 10.22 -9.60 -5.18
CA LYS A 13 9.47 -8.76 -4.24
C LYS A 13 10.35 -8.54 -3.02
N GLU A 14 11.39 -7.72 -3.21
CA GLU A 14 12.15 -7.09 -2.15
C GLU A 14 11.14 -6.69 -1.06
N GLN A 15 11.29 -7.24 0.16
CA GLN A 15 10.22 -7.30 1.16
C GLN A 15 9.60 -5.91 1.40
N GLN A 16 8.49 -5.62 0.74
CA GLN A 16 7.76 -4.38 0.96
C GLN A 16 7.05 -4.47 2.29
N ARG A 17 7.58 -3.76 3.29
CA ARG A 17 6.98 -3.70 4.61
C ARG A 17 5.89 -2.63 4.65
N ILE A 18 4.65 -3.05 4.41
CA ILE A 18 3.48 -2.18 4.56
C ILE A 18 3.21 -1.91 6.05
N ARG A 19 3.03 -0.64 6.42
CA ARG A 19 2.65 -0.23 7.78
C ARG A 19 1.30 0.46 7.74
N ILE A 20 0.37 0.02 8.58
CA ILE A 20 -0.95 0.61 8.72
C ILE A 20 -1.07 1.15 10.15
N ARG A 21 -1.44 2.42 10.28
CA ARG A 21 -1.56 3.10 11.57
C ARG A 21 -2.73 4.06 11.58
N LEU A 22 -3.26 4.30 12.77
CA LEU A 22 -4.31 5.28 13.00
C LEU A 22 -3.67 6.55 13.54
N GLU A 23 -3.96 7.68 12.90
CA GLU A 23 -3.56 9.01 13.36
C GLU A 23 -4.80 9.86 13.66
N THR A 24 -4.77 10.60 14.75
CA THR A 24 -5.78 11.64 15.00
C THR A 24 -5.36 12.92 14.29
N ARG A 25 -6.18 13.38 13.34
CA ARG A 25 -5.95 14.62 12.58
C ARG A 25 -6.84 15.75 13.09
N LYS A 26 -6.87 16.86 12.34
CA LYS A 26 -7.69 18.05 12.66
C LYS A 26 -9.10 17.65 13.10
N TRP A 27 -9.61 18.37 14.10
CA TRP A 27 -10.94 18.14 14.68
C TRP A 27 -11.10 16.81 15.41
N GLY A 28 -9.99 16.21 15.89
CA GLY A 28 -10.03 14.96 16.64
C GLY A 28 -10.44 13.75 15.81
N LYS A 29 -10.44 13.86 14.47
CA LYS A 29 -10.89 12.78 13.58
C LYS A 29 -9.77 11.77 13.36
N THR A 30 -10.08 10.50 13.62
CA THR A 30 -9.18 9.38 13.32
C THR A 30 -9.07 9.17 11.80
N THR A 31 -7.86 9.08 11.30
CA THR A 31 -7.52 8.83 9.89
C THR A 31 -6.55 7.67 9.81
N THR A 32 -6.78 6.75 8.86
CA THR A 32 -5.84 5.65 8.60
C THR A 32 -4.74 6.10 7.66
N VAL A 33 -3.48 5.86 8.04
CA VAL A 33 -2.30 6.10 7.21
C VAL A 33 -1.68 4.76 6.83
N ILE A 34 -1.38 4.61 5.54
CA ILE A 34 -0.84 3.38 4.96
C ILE A 34 0.48 3.75 4.27
N ASP A 35 1.58 3.23 4.79
CA ASP A 35 2.95 3.50 4.35
C ASP A 35 3.61 2.22 3.80
N GLY A 36 4.71 2.37 3.05
CA GLY A 36 5.52 1.23 2.56
C GLY A 36 5.04 0.63 1.23
N ILE A 37 4.20 1.35 0.47
CA ILE A 37 3.80 0.97 -0.88
C ILE A 37 4.80 1.59 -1.88
N ASN A 38 5.47 0.74 -2.65
CA ASN A 38 6.43 1.10 -3.68
C ASN A 38 5.69 1.67 -4.90
N SER A 39 5.89 2.96 -5.15
CA SER A 39 5.26 3.70 -6.24
C SER A 39 5.73 3.26 -7.63
N LYS A 40 6.83 2.51 -7.74
CA LYS A 40 7.36 2.01 -9.03
C LYS A 40 6.50 0.87 -9.60
N ASP A 41 6.05 -0.04 -8.74
CA ASP A 41 5.28 -1.22 -9.17
C ASP A 41 3.77 -0.97 -9.13
N MET A 42 3.31 -0.07 -8.25
CA MET A 42 1.88 0.12 -7.97
C MET A 42 1.45 1.59 -8.04
N LYS A 43 0.43 1.88 -8.87
CA LYS A 43 -0.13 3.24 -8.98
C LYS A 43 -0.93 3.59 -7.71
N LEU A 44 -0.31 4.33 -6.78
CA LEU A 44 -0.93 4.79 -5.53
C LEU A 44 -2.32 5.43 -5.71
N ASN A 45 -2.51 6.21 -6.77
CA ASN A 45 -3.81 6.83 -7.10
C ASN A 45 -4.92 5.81 -7.36
N LYS A 46 -4.61 4.66 -7.99
CA LYS A 46 -5.59 3.61 -8.23
C LYS A 46 -6.01 2.95 -6.92
N ILE A 47 -5.03 2.64 -6.07
CA ILE A 47 -5.25 2.05 -4.74
C ILE A 47 -6.12 2.97 -3.89
N ALA A 48 -5.76 4.26 -3.83
CA ALA A 48 -6.52 5.24 -3.09
C ALA A 48 -7.96 5.38 -3.59
N THR A 49 -8.18 5.37 -4.90
CA THR A 49 -9.55 5.39 -5.47
C THR A 49 -10.35 4.15 -5.09
N THR A 50 -9.75 2.95 -5.20
CA THR A 50 -10.41 1.71 -4.80
C THR A 50 -10.74 1.68 -3.31
N LEU A 51 -9.82 2.12 -2.45
CA LEU A 51 -10.05 2.17 -1.00
C LEU A 51 -11.13 3.19 -0.63
N LYS A 52 -11.12 4.38 -1.23
CA LYS A 52 -12.17 5.39 -1.02
C LYS A 52 -13.55 4.88 -1.42
N ALA A 53 -13.64 4.18 -2.55
CA ALA A 53 -14.90 3.60 -3.02
C ALA A 53 -15.39 2.48 -2.10
N LYS A 54 -14.50 1.56 -1.68
CA LYS A 54 -14.86 0.44 -0.80
C LYS A 54 -15.22 0.86 0.62
N CYS A 55 -14.54 1.87 1.15
CA CYS A 55 -14.74 2.32 2.53
C CYS A 55 -15.71 3.51 2.64
N ALA A 56 -16.27 3.99 1.52
CA ALA A 56 -17.11 5.19 1.48
C ALA A 56 -16.50 6.40 2.23
N CYS A 57 -15.17 6.54 2.13
CA CYS A 57 -14.38 7.52 2.87
C CYS A 57 -13.68 8.51 1.94
N GLY A 58 -13.42 9.71 2.45
CA GLY A 58 -12.49 10.66 1.84
C GLY A 58 -11.03 10.26 2.11
N GLY A 59 -10.12 10.69 1.24
CA GLY A 59 -8.69 10.39 1.40
C GLY A 59 -7.86 10.92 0.24
N THR A 60 -6.54 10.89 0.40
CA THR A 60 -5.59 11.33 -0.63
C THR A 60 -4.35 10.43 -0.63
N ALA A 61 -3.81 10.17 -1.82
CA ALA A 61 -2.49 9.56 -1.97
C ALA A 61 -1.46 10.69 -2.04
N LYS A 62 -0.43 10.62 -1.19
CA LYS A 62 0.70 11.53 -1.23
C LYS A 62 1.95 10.71 -1.53
N ASN A 63 2.79 11.22 -2.43
CA ASN A 63 4.14 10.72 -2.61
C ASN A 63 5.00 11.53 -1.63
N GLU A 64 5.45 10.90 -0.56
CA GLU A 64 6.56 11.42 0.26
C GLU A 64 7.85 10.71 -0.14
#